data_AF-A0A0F3LKP0-F1
#
_entry.id   AF-A0A0F3LKP0-F1
#
_cell.length_a   1.000
_cell.length_b   1.000
_cell.length_c   1.000
_cell.angle_alpha   90.00
_cell.angle_beta   90.00
_cell.angle_gamma   90.00
#
_symmetry.space_group_name_H-M   'P 1'
#
loop_
_entity.id
_entity.type
_entity.pdbx_description
1 polymer ?
#
loop_
_entity_poly.entity_id
_entity_poly.type
_entity_poly.pdbx_seq_one_letter_code
_entity_poly.pdbx_strand_id
1 'polypeptide(L)'
;MDALIVRDLLDSGPDFAIHFECDYILTRSLGRPDLWTSILQDLKDRDWSSIVFDNYGLPMMFMDKTQPEILENVQAWIHLQHQVGMVRTHYVDIFSFPPDASHVYNQAKNSISSTLLFPYRY
;
A
#
# COMPACT_ATOMS: atom_id res chain seq x y z
N MET A 1 -11.44 0.50 10.73
CA MET A 1 -12.41 1.49 10.19
C MET A 1 -12.00 1.82 8.76
N ASP A 2 -10.72 2.11 8.55
CA ASP A 2 -10.12 2.45 7.25
C ASP A 2 -10.32 1.41 6.16
N ALA A 3 -10.13 0.12 6.46
CA ALA A 3 -10.35 -0.94 5.46
C ALA A 3 -11.78 -0.95 4.88
N LEU A 4 -12.80 -0.66 5.69
CA LEU A 4 -14.19 -0.60 5.22
C LEU A 4 -14.41 0.65 4.36
N ILE A 5 -13.85 1.79 4.77
CA ILE A 5 -13.92 3.04 4.00
C ILE A 5 -13.22 2.87 2.65
N VAL A 6 -12.04 2.25 2.62
CA VAL A 6 -11.29 1.98 1.39
C VAL A 6 -12.06 1.03 0.49
N ARG A 7 -12.68 -0.02 1.05
CA ARG A 7 -13.55 -0.93 0.29
C ARG A 7 -14.71 -0.17 -0.35
N ASP A 8 -15.44 0.62 0.43
CA ASP A 8 -16.58 1.41 -0.05
C ASP A 8 -16.14 2.44 -1.12
N LEU A 9 -14.98 3.07 -0.93
CA LEU A 9 -14.39 3.97 -1.92
C LEU A 9 -14.08 3.23 -3.22
N LEU A 10 -13.41 2.08 -3.16
CA LEU A 10 -13.13 1.27 -4.35
C LEU A 10 -14.41 0.81 -5.04
N ASP A 11 -15.45 0.44 -4.30
CA ASP A 11 -16.76 0.08 -4.87
C ASP A 11 -17.43 1.24 -5.60
N SER A 12 -17.12 2.49 -5.25
CA SER A 12 -17.60 3.68 -5.97
C SER A 12 -16.87 3.96 -7.29
N GLY A 13 -15.79 3.21 -7.61
CA GLY A 13 -15.00 3.38 -8.82
C GLY A 13 -14.27 4.73 -8.89
N PRO A 14 -13.39 5.04 -7.92
CA PRO A 14 -12.77 6.35 -7.83
C PRO A 14 -11.76 6.56 -8.96
N ASP A 15 -11.71 7.78 -9.49
CA ASP A 15 -10.77 8.22 -10.53
C ASP A 15 -9.58 9.01 -9.96
N PHE A 16 -9.44 9.04 -8.63
CA PHE A 16 -8.40 9.74 -7.91
C PHE A 16 -7.50 8.79 -7.11
N ALA A 17 -6.29 9.26 -6.80
CA ALA A 17 -5.36 8.51 -5.95
C ALA A 17 -5.88 8.42 -4.52
N ILE A 18 -5.74 7.24 -3.91
CA ILE A 18 -6.16 6.97 -2.54
C ILE A 18 -4.95 6.70 -1.66
N HIS A 19 -5.00 7.25 -0.46
CA HIS A 19 -4.05 6.97 0.61
C HIS A 19 -4.77 6.20 1.72
N PHE A 20 -4.15 5.14 2.23
CA PHE A 20 -4.70 4.40 3.36
C PHE A 20 -3.64 3.64 4.15
N GLU A 21 -3.91 3.50 5.45
CA GLU A 21 -3.12 2.72 6.39
C GLU A 21 -3.61 1.27 6.41
N CYS A 22 -2.76 0.34 5.96
CA CYS A 22 -3.05 -1.08 6.04
C CYS A 22 -2.72 -1.64 7.44
N ASP A 23 -3.60 -1.39 8.41
CA ASP A 23 -3.48 -1.92 9.79
C ASP A 23 -4.08 -3.33 9.91
N TYR A 24 -3.20 -4.32 10.10
CA TYR A 24 -3.56 -5.73 10.25
C TYR A 24 -4.16 -6.05 11.63
N ILE A 25 -3.70 -5.41 12.70
CA ILE A 25 -4.22 -5.65 14.06
C ILE A 25 -5.66 -5.16 14.13
N LEU A 26 -5.93 -3.97 13.63
CA LEU A 26 -7.25 -3.36 13.67
C LEU A 26 -8.27 -4.16 12.86
N THR A 27 -7.90 -4.64 11.68
CA THR A 27 -8.82 -5.48 10.87
C THR A 27 -9.06 -6.84 11.49
N ARG A 28 -8.04 -7.44 12.12
CA ARG A 28 -8.20 -8.69 12.88
C ARG A 28 -9.11 -8.52 14.09
N SER A 29 -9.02 -7.43 14.84
CA SER A 29 -9.88 -7.19 16.02
C SER A 29 -11.34 -6.98 15.64
N LEU A 30 -11.62 -6.55 14.40
CA LEU A 30 -12.96 -6.45 13.81
C LEU A 30 -13.49 -7.79 13.27
N GLY A 31 -12.75 -8.89 13.38
CA GLY A 31 -13.14 -10.21 12.87
C GLY A 31 -13.12 -10.31 11.34
N ARG A 32 -12.38 -9.43 10.65
CA ARG A 32 -12.27 -9.39 9.18
C ARG A 32 -10.80 -9.43 8.72
N PRO A 33 -10.04 -10.50 9.04
CA PRO A 33 -8.61 -10.58 8.74
C PRO A 33 -8.28 -10.55 7.24
N ASP A 34 -9.21 -10.97 6.38
CA ASP A 34 -9.00 -11.08 4.93
C ASP A 34 -9.41 -9.83 4.15
N LEU A 35 -9.93 -8.80 4.83
CA LEU A 35 -10.44 -7.60 4.16
C LEU A 35 -9.34 -6.84 3.41
N TRP A 36 -8.14 -6.75 3.99
CA TRP A 36 -7.00 -6.15 3.30
C TRP A 36 -6.55 -6.99 2.12
N THR A 37 -6.57 -8.33 2.21
CA THR A 37 -6.25 -9.20 1.08
C THR A 37 -7.14 -8.89 -0.11
N SER A 38 -8.44 -8.78 0.14
CA SER A 38 -9.43 -8.47 -0.89
C SER A 38 -9.22 -7.08 -1.50
N ILE A 39 -8.91 -6.06 -0.69
CA ILE A 39 -8.64 -4.70 -1.18
C ILE A 39 -7.39 -4.67 -2.07
N LEU A 40 -6.29 -5.29 -1.61
CA LEU A 40 -5.03 -5.31 -2.35
C LEU A 40 -5.15 -6.12 -3.65
N GLN A 41 -5.90 -7.22 -3.63
CA GLN A 41 -6.20 -8.00 -4.83
C GLN A 41 -7.05 -7.19 -5.83
N ASP A 42 -8.05 -6.44 -5.35
CA ASP A 42 -8.90 -5.61 -6.21
C ASP A 42 -8.12 -4.46 -6.86
N LEU A 43 -7.17 -3.85 -6.13
CA LEU A 43 -6.25 -2.86 -6.70
C LEU A 43 -5.41 -3.46 -7.84
N LYS A 44 -4.88 -4.68 -7.64
CA LYS A 44 -4.14 -5.42 -8.68
C LYS A 44 -5.04 -5.71 -9.88
N ASP A 45 -6.22 -6.26 -9.66
CA ASP A 45 -7.14 -6.67 -10.74
C ASP A 45 -7.64 -5.47 -11.57
N ARG A 46 -7.69 -4.28 -10.97
CA ARG A 46 -8.05 -3.02 -11.64
C ARG A 46 -6.87 -2.30 -12.28
N ASP A 47 -5.68 -2.90 -12.34
CA ASP A 47 -4.48 -2.31 -12.92
C ASP A 47 -4.01 -1.02 -12.20
N TRP A 48 -4.32 -0.87 -10.90
CA TRP A 48 -3.84 0.26 -10.12
C TRP A 48 -2.34 0.11 -9.85
N SER A 49 -1.64 1.23 -9.75
CA SER A 49 -0.25 1.26 -9.29
C SER A 49 -0.21 1.69 -7.82
N SER A 50 0.71 1.15 -7.03
CA SER A 50 0.81 1.50 -5.60
C SER A 50 2.25 1.76 -5.16
N ILE A 51 2.42 2.64 -4.18
CA ILE A 51 3.67 2.84 -3.45
C ILE A 51 3.40 2.50 -1.99
N VAL A 52 4.19 1.58 -1.45
CA VAL A 52 4.08 1.10 -0.07
C VAL A 52 5.20 1.72 0.75
N PHE A 53 4.85 2.31 1.88
CA PHE A 53 5.78 2.89 2.84
C PHE A 53 5.69 2.16 4.18
N ASP A 54 6.80 2.13 4.91
CA ASP A 54 6.75 1.72 6.31
C ASP A 54 6.07 2.79 7.17
N ASN A 55 5.85 2.48 8.45
CA ASN A 55 5.25 3.39 9.42
C ASN A 55 6.12 4.60 9.81
N TYR A 56 7.27 4.81 9.16
CA TYR A 56 8.12 5.99 9.28
C TYR A 56 8.11 6.83 8.00
N GLY A 57 7.29 6.47 7.00
CA GLY A 57 7.21 7.15 5.72
C GLY A 57 8.37 6.81 4.78
N LEU A 58 9.13 5.75 5.06
CA LEU A 58 10.16 5.27 4.15
C LEU A 58 9.56 4.34 3.09
N PRO A 59 9.80 4.61 1.81
CA PRO A 59 9.29 3.80 0.71
C PRO A 59 9.95 2.43 0.74
N MET A 60 9.12 1.39 0.78
CA MET A 60 9.54 0.00 0.83
C MET A 60 9.45 -0.66 -0.53
N MET A 61 8.32 -0.49 -1.21
CA MET A 61 7.96 -1.26 -2.40
C MET A 61 7.15 -0.40 -3.39
N PHE A 62 7.34 -0.68 -4.68
CA PHE A 62 6.58 -0.08 -5.76
C PHE A 62 5.85 -1.20 -6.49
N MET A 63 4.52 -1.16 -6.53
CA MET A 63 3.72 -2.01 -7.39
C MET A 63 3.30 -1.22 -8.63
N ASP A 64 3.52 -1.82 -9.80
CA ASP A 64 2.93 -1.41 -11.07
C ASP A 64 2.65 -2.66 -11.91
N LYS A 65 2.17 -2.46 -13.15
CA LYS A 65 1.86 -3.54 -14.10
C LYS A 65 3.01 -4.52 -14.35
N THR A 66 4.25 -4.13 -14.07
CA THR A 66 5.43 -4.99 -14.26
C THR A 66 5.71 -5.90 -13.06
N GLN A 67 5.18 -5.58 -11.88
CA GLN A 67 5.43 -6.32 -10.64
C GLN A 67 4.15 -6.46 -9.78
N PRO A 68 3.09 -7.11 -10.32
CA PRO A 68 1.79 -7.19 -9.64
C PRO A 68 1.79 -8.08 -8.38
N GLU A 69 2.74 -9.00 -8.26
CA GLU A 69 2.84 -9.96 -7.15
C GLU A 69 3.35 -9.33 -5.84
N ILE A 70 3.76 -8.06 -5.87
CA ILE A 70 4.27 -7.35 -4.68
C ILE A 70 3.19 -7.24 -3.60
N LEU A 71 1.94 -6.97 -3.97
CA LEU A 71 0.85 -6.79 -3.00
C LEU A 71 0.43 -8.09 -2.29
N GLU A 72 0.61 -9.25 -2.93
CA GLU A 72 0.33 -10.55 -2.33
C GLU A 72 1.21 -10.81 -1.09
N ASN A 73 2.42 -10.23 -1.09
CA ASN A 73 3.39 -10.40 -0.03
C ASN A 73 3.30 -9.34 1.07
N VAL A 74 2.64 -8.19 0.83
CA VAL A 74 2.54 -7.09 1.82
C VAL A 74 1.83 -7.55 3.09
N GLN A 75 0.69 -8.24 2.96
CA GLN A 75 -0.04 -8.69 4.14
C GLN A 75 0.67 -9.82 4.87
N ALA A 76 1.28 -10.75 4.15
CA ALA A 76 2.10 -11.81 4.74
C ALA A 76 3.30 -11.21 5.50
N TRP A 77 3.91 -10.15 4.96
CA TRP A 77 5.00 -9.43 5.61
C TRP A 77 4.53 -8.75 6.90
N ILE A 78 3.43 -7.99 6.89
CA ILE A 78 2.86 -7.36 8.10
C ILE A 78 2.54 -8.44 9.14
N HIS A 79 1.90 -9.53 8.71
CA HIS A 79 1.59 -10.66 9.57
C HIS A 79 2.84 -11.26 10.23
N LEU A 80 3.90 -11.48 9.45
CA LEU A 80 5.17 -12.02 9.94
C LEU A 80 5.84 -11.07 10.95
N GLN A 81 5.83 -9.76 10.70
CA GLN A 81 6.34 -8.76 11.65
C GLN A 81 5.63 -8.86 13.01
N HIS A 82 4.32 -9.14 13.02
CA HIS A 82 3.58 -9.37 14.25
C HIS A 82 3.89 -10.70 14.94
N GLN A 83 4.27 -11.74 14.19
CA GLN A 83 4.57 -13.06 14.77
C GLN A 83 5.97 -13.17 15.40
N VAL A 84 6.97 -12.47 14.87
CA VAL A 84 8.39 -12.69 15.23
C VAL A 84 8.86 -11.82 16.43
N GLY A 85 8.05 -10.86 16.90
CA GLY A 85 8.28 -10.12 18.15
C GLY A 85 9.08 -8.81 18.02
N MET A 86 8.89 -7.92 19.02
CA MET A 86 9.11 -6.46 19.00
C MET A 86 8.71 -5.80 17.67
N VAL A 87 7.39 -5.73 17.47
CA VAL A 87 6.75 -5.06 16.33
C VAL A 87 7.24 -3.60 16.24
N ARG A 88 8.09 -3.31 15.26
CA ARG A 88 8.47 -1.93 14.93
C ARG A 88 7.45 -1.28 13.99
N THR A 89 6.72 -2.08 13.23
CA THR A 89 5.78 -1.64 12.19
C THR A 89 4.39 -2.25 12.43
N HIS A 90 3.42 -1.40 12.76
CA HIS A 90 2.06 -1.80 13.14
C HIS A 90 1.07 -1.75 11.95
N TYR A 91 1.41 -0.94 10.95
CA TYR A 91 0.69 -0.73 9.70
C TYR A 91 1.71 -0.32 8.63
N VAL A 92 1.30 -0.34 7.38
CA VAL A 92 2.02 0.28 6.25
C VAL A 92 1.13 1.31 5.61
N ASP A 93 1.72 2.39 5.13
CA ASP A 93 1.01 3.39 4.33
C ASP A 93 1.05 2.98 2.87
N ILE A 94 -0.11 3.02 2.21
CA ILE A 94 -0.22 2.68 0.79
C ILE A 94 -0.85 3.86 0.06
N PHE A 95 -0.10 4.40 -0.90
CA PHE A 95 -0.61 5.31 -1.90
C PHE A 95 -0.91 4.53 -3.18
N SER A 96 -2.18 4.48 -3.58
CA SER A 96 -2.62 3.77 -4.78
C SER A 96 -3.19 4.74 -5.81
N PHE A 97 -2.87 4.52 -7.07
CA PHE A 97 -3.14 5.41 -8.19
C PHE A 97 -3.95 4.65 -9.25
N PRO A 98 -5.09 5.18 -9.69
CA PRO A 98 -5.84 4.59 -10.80
C PRO A 98 -5.03 4.67 -12.11
N PRO A 99 -5.36 3.85 -13.12
CA PRO A 99 -4.65 3.83 -14.40
C PRO A 99 -4.50 5.21 -15.06
N ASP A 100 -5.54 6.05 -14.98
CA ASP A 100 -5.54 7.40 -15.54
C ASP A 100 -4.54 8.34 -14.83
N ALA A 101 -4.21 8.04 -13.57
CA ALA A 101 -3.20 8.76 -12.78
C ALA A 101 -1.80 8.13 -12.84
N SER A 102 -1.54 7.21 -13.78
CA SER A 102 -0.24 6.54 -13.94
C SER A 102 0.94 7.51 -14.13
N HIS A 103 0.70 8.67 -14.74
CA HIS A 103 1.71 9.72 -14.87
C HIS A 103 2.14 10.30 -13.51
N VAL A 104 1.19 10.49 -12.58
CA VAL A 104 1.46 10.97 -11.21
C VAL A 104 2.26 9.92 -10.44
N TYR A 105 1.85 8.65 -10.55
CA TYR A 105 2.60 7.52 -9.98
C TYR A 105 4.06 7.52 -10.45
N ASN A 106 4.29 7.65 -11.76
CA ASN A 106 5.64 7.63 -12.32
C ASN A 106 6.48 8.83 -11.84
N GLN A 107 5.88 10.02 -11.73
CA GLN A 107 6.54 11.20 -11.15
C GLN A 107 6.93 10.96 -9.69
N ALA A 108 6.01 10.44 -8.87
CA ALA A 108 6.25 10.13 -7.47
C ALA A 108 7.36 9.07 -7.30
N LYS A 109 7.25 7.95 -8.03
CA LYS A 109 8.26 6.87 -8.04
C LYS A 109 9.65 7.38 -8.40
N ASN A 110 9.75 8.19 -9.46
CA ASN A 110 11.03 8.74 -9.91
C ASN A 110 11.59 9.74 -8.91
N SER A 111 10.75 10.63 -8.37
CA SER A 111 11.15 11.60 -7.34
C SER A 111 11.70 10.87 -6.11
N ILE A 112 10.94 9.93 -5.56
CA ILE A 112 11.33 9.12 -4.40
C ILE A 112 12.66 8.39 -4.67
N SER A 113 12.76 7.69 -5.80
CA SER A 113 13.97 6.95 -6.17
C SER A 113 15.18 7.86 -6.27
N SER A 114 15.01 9.09 -6.80
CA SER A 114 16.07 10.08 -6.92
C SER A 114 16.51 10.66 -5.57
N THR A 115 15.59 10.82 -4.62
CA THR A 115 15.87 11.33 -3.28
C THR A 115 16.58 10.27 -2.41
N LEU A 116 16.16 9.01 -2.48
CA LEU A 116 16.76 7.93 -1.67
C LEU A 116 18.16 7.52 -2.14
N LEU A 117 18.49 7.69 -3.42
CA LEU A 117 19.85 7.48 -3.94
C LEU A 117 20.82 8.59 -3.51
N PHE A 118 20.31 9.72 -3.02
CA PHE A 118 21.10 10.85 -2.55
C PHE A 118 20.53 11.46 -1.27
N PRO A 119 20.56 10.74 -0.13
CA PRO A 119 20.00 11.23 1.13
C PRO A 119 20.73 12.47 1.70
N TYR A 120 21.82 12.90 1.07
CA TYR A 120 22.67 14.02 1.46
C TYR A 120 22.91 15.03 0.33
N ARG A 121 21.97 15.23 -0.60
CA ARG A 121 22.02 16.41 -1.48
C ARG A 121 21.59 17.64 -0.69
N TYR A 122 22.53 18.17 0.10
CA TYR A 122 22.56 19.54 0.60
C TYR A 122 23.77 20.25 0.00
#